data_AF-A0A7L9WKK2-F1
#
_entry.id   AF-A0A7L9WKK2-F1
#
_cell.length_a   1.000
_cell.length_b   1.000
_cell.length_c   1.000
_cell.angle_alpha   90.00
_cell.angle_beta   90.00
_cell.angle_gamma   90.00
#
_symmetry.space_group_name_H-M   'P 1'
#
loop_
_entity.id
_entity.type
_entity.pdbx_description
1 polymer ?
#
loop_
_entity_poly.entity_id
_entity_poly.type
_entity_poly.pdbx_seq_one_letter_code
_entity_poly.pdbx_strand_id
1 'polypeptide(L)'
;MNFSLPVLPIWQARSFWAQLLMLASVALNAAGIDLMSIFGQVGLGDNPDAVIDTGLSVWQTISPLIFGFWAWWERRAPNYRLGVTLPGKSGAAMVGMLMLTGLMIVGSTSQAHARPQSIIINTDCLARDLMLRDLAQRLGQTPIGSGTTFDRKIEFLASPDDDSWTIILVAPDGNSCVIGAGPNWLGPKPTGEPL
;
A
#
# COMPACT_ATOMS: atom_id res chain seq x y z
N MET A 1 4.04 -38.28 19.75
CA MET A 1 2.88 -38.06 18.85
C MET A 1 1.77 -38.97 19.32
N ASN A 2 0.57 -38.44 19.56
CA ASN A 2 -0.55 -39.23 20.10
C ASN A 2 -1.30 -39.90 18.95
N PHE A 3 -1.04 -41.17 18.68
CA PHE A 3 -1.62 -41.90 17.54
C PHE A 3 -3.09 -42.31 17.73
N SER A 4 -3.65 -42.05 18.91
CA SER A 4 -5.02 -42.39 19.31
C SER A 4 -6.09 -41.45 18.76
N LEU A 5 -5.72 -40.29 18.22
CA LEU A 5 -6.66 -39.32 17.67
C LEU A 5 -7.05 -39.68 16.23
N PRO A 6 -8.34 -39.57 15.86
CA PRO A 6 -8.78 -39.80 14.49
C PRO A 6 -8.12 -38.81 13.52
N VAL A 7 -7.81 -39.31 12.31
CA VAL A 7 -7.20 -38.51 11.25
C VAL A 7 -8.29 -37.70 10.55
N LEU A 8 -8.14 -36.39 10.54
CA LEU A 8 -8.99 -35.49 9.77
C LEU A 8 -8.23 -35.01 8.53
N PRO A 9 -8.81 -35.09 7.33
CA PRO A 9 -8.22 -34.52 6.15
C PRO A 9 -8.02 -33.01 6.29
N ILE A 10 -6.91 -32.48 5.76
CA ILE A 10 -6.57 -31.06 5.92
C ILE A 10 -7.65 -30.10 5.39
N TRP A 11 -8.39 -30.46 4.33
CA TRP A 11 -9.44 -29.62 3.77
C TRP A 11 -10.72 -29.55 4.61
N GLN A 12 -10.87 -30.44 5.59
CA GLN A 12 -11.96 -30.39 6.56
C GLN A 12 -11.62 -29.46 7.74
N ALA A 13 -10.36 -29.07 7.90
CA ALA A 13 -9.97 -28.10 8.91
C ALA A 13 -10.49 -26.71 8.56
N ARG A 14 -11.01 -25.97 9.54
CA ARG A 14 -11.58 -24.63 9.29
C ARG A 14 -10.47 -23.62 8.95
N SER A 15 -9.29 -23.78 9.56
CA SER A 15 -8.11 -22.97 9.26
C SER A 15 -7.58 -23.16 7.84
N PHE A 16 -7.80 -24.31 7.20
CA PHE A 16 -7.42 -24.54 5.81
C PHE A 16 -8.12 -23.55 4.86
N TRP A 17 -9.43 -23.36 5.04
CA TRP A 17 -10.20 -22.41 4.22
C TRP A 17 -9.81 -20.96 4.48
N ALA A 18 -9.49 -20.60 5.73
CA ALA A 18 -9.00 -19.26 6.05
C ALA A 18 -7.67 -18.96 5.35
N GLN A 19 -6.73 -19.92 5.35
CA GLN A 19 -5.46 -19.79 4.62
C GLN A 19 -5.66 -19.74 3.11
N LEU A 20 -6.57 -20.55 2.57
CA LEU A 20 -6.91 -20.52 1.15
C LEU A 20 -7.47 -19.16 0.73
N LEU A 21 -8.39 -18.59 1.51
CA LEU A 21 -8.97 -17.26 1.24
C LEU A 21 -7.92 -16.16 1.31
N MET A 22 -7.00 -16.22 2.27
CA MET A 22 -5.88 -15.27 2.37
C MET A 22 -4.93 -15.38 1.17
N LEU A 23 -4.61 -16.60 0.71
CA LEU A 23 -3.80 -16.79 -0.49
C LEU A 23 -4.52 -16.28 -1.75
N ALA A 24 -5.82 -16.55 -1.85
CA ALA A 24 -6.63 -16.08 -2.96
C ALA A 24 -6.70 -14.55 -3.01
N SER A 25 -6.88 -13.86 -1.87
CA SER A 25 -6.92 -12.40 -1.84
C SER A 25 -5.60 -11.77 -2.28
N VAL A 26 -4.46 -12.31 -1.83
CA VAL A 26 -3.13 -11.88 -2.26
C VAL A 26 -2.93 -12.12 -3.76
N ALA A 27 -3.33 -13.29 -4.27
CA ALA A 27 -3.20 -13.61 -5.68
C ALA A 27 -4.04 -12.69 -6.58
N LEU A 28 -5.27 -12.38 -6.18
CA LEU A 28 -6.15 -11.46 -6.91
C LEU A 28 -5.56 -10.04 -6.94
N ASN A 29 -5.04 -9.57 -5.80
CA ASN A 29 -4.36 -8.28 -5.74
C ASN A 29 -3.12 -8.23 -6.66
N ALA A 30 -2.30 -9.29 -6.64
CA ALA A 30 -1.12 -9.40 -7.50
C ALA A 30 -1.47 -9.48 -9.00
N ALA A 31 -2.64 -10.04 -9.33
CA ALA A 31 -3.16 -10.08 -10.70
C ALA A 31 -3.78 -8.75 -11.17
N GLY A 32 -3.76 -7.70 -10.33
CA GLY A 32 -4.38 -6.41 -10.65
C GLY A 32 -5.91 -6.45 -10.62
N ILE A 33 -6.51 -7.49 -10.05
CA ILE A 33 -7.96 -7.57 -9.86
C ILE A 33 -8.30 -6.72 -8.65
N ASP A 34 -8.93 -5.57 -8.92
CA ASP A 34 -9.37 -4.66 -7.88
C ASP A 34 -10.61 -5.22 -7.16
N LEU A 35 -10.36 -5.89 -6.05
CA LEU A 35 -11.40 -6.40 -5.15
C LEU A 35 -12.33 -5.28 -4.66
N MET A 36 -11.84 -4.03 -4.59
CA MET A 36 -12.64 -2.89 -4.13
C MET A 36 -13.72 -2.53 -5.14
N SER A 37 -13.41 -2.57 -6.44
CA SER A 37 -14.40 -2.42 -7.51
C SER A 37 -15.53 -3.45 -7.41
N ILE A 38 -15.19 -4.70 -7.07
CA ILE A 38 -16.16 -5.78 -6.89
C ILE A 38 -17.03 -5.52 -5.65
N PHE A 39 -16.45 -5.04 -4.54
CA PHE A 39 -17.21 -4.70 -3.33
C PHE A 39 -18.11 -3.47 -3.51
N GLY A 40 -17.70 -2.49 -4.32
CA GLY A 40 -18.53 -1.34 -4.69
C GLY A 40 -19.85 -1.76 -5.35
N GLN A 41 -19.81 -2.77 -6.23
CA GLN A 41 -21.01 -3.34 -6.86
C GLN A 41 -21.97 -4.02 -5.85
N VAL A 42 -21.49 -4.36 -4.66
CA VAL A 42 -22.27 -4.99 -3.58
C VAL A 42 -22.81 -3.93 -2.59
N GLY A 43 -22.57 -2.63 -2.84
CA GLY A 43 -23.09 -1.53 -2.03
C GLY A 43 -22.27 -1.21 -0.78
N LEU A 44 -20.99 -1.61 -0.76
CA LEU A 44 -20.05 -1.30 0.33
C LEU A 44 -19.35 0.05 0.18
N GLY A 45 -19.66 0.81 -0.88
CA GLY A 45 -19.13 2.14 -1.17
C GLY A 45 -18.09 2.13 -2.30
N ASP A 46 -18.14 3.16 -3.14
CA ASP A 46 -17.34 3.25 -4.38
C ASP A 46 -16.01 4.01 -4.19
N ASN A 47 -15.78 4.54 -2.99
CA ASN A 47 -14.58 5.31 -2.66
C ASN A 47 -13.95 4.81 -1.35
N PRO A 48 -12.62 4.95 -1.20
CA PRO A 48 -11.89 4.43 -0.05
C PRO A 48 -12.39 5.02 1.29
N ASP A 49 -12.92 6.24 1.28
CA ASP A 49 -13.41 6.92 2.49
C ASP A 49 -14.73 6.31 3.00
N ALA A 50 -15.66 5.95 2.10
CA ALA A 50 -16.89 5.23 2.47
C ALA A 50 -16.59 3.82 3.00
N VAL A 51 -15.51 3.20 2.52
CA VAL A 51 -15.07 1.88 2.99
C VAL A 51 -14.37 1.97 4.35
N ILE A 52 -13.68 3.07 4.63
CA ILE A 52 -13.11 3.32 5.95
C ILE A 52 -14.22 3.51 7.00
N ASP A 53 -15.29 4.23 6.64
CA ASP A 53 -16.46 4.45 7.50
C ASP A 53 -17.27 3.17 7.78
N THR A 54 -17.20 2.16 6.91
CA THR A 54 -17.81 0.84 7.16
C THR A 54 -17.00 -0.04 8.12
N GLY A 55 -15.85 0.44 8.63
CA GLY A 55 -15.03 -0.26 9.63
C GLY A 55 -14.05 -1.29 9.06
N LEU A 56 -13.88 -1.35 7.73
CA LEU A 56 -12.95 -2.26 7.05
C LEU A 56 -11.48 -1.97 7.40
N SER A 57 -11.12 -0.72 7.70
CA SER A 57 -9.78 -0.33 8.17
C SER A 57 -9.43 -0.97 9.52
N VAL A 58 -10.41 -1.00 10.44
CA VAL A 58 -10.30 -1.65 11.74
C VAL A 58 -10.19 -3.17 11.57
N TRP A 59 -10.99 -3.75 10.68
CA TRP A 59 -10.92 -5.18 10.38
C TRP A 59 -9.55 -5.61 9.83
N GLN A 60 -8.98 -4.86 8.88
CA GLN A 60 -7.64 -5.14 8.35
C GLN A 60 -6.57 -5.14 9.43
N THR A 61 -6.71 -4.25 10.43
CA THR A 61 -5.77 -4.14 11.55
C THR A 61 -5.90 -5.30 12.54
N ILE A 62 -7.13 -5.71 12.87
CA ILE A 62 -7.37 -6.70 13.95
C ILE A 62 -7.41 -8.14 13.41
N SER A 63 -7.72 -8.33 12.12
CA SER A 63 -7.87 -9.67 11.52
C SER A 63 -6.65 -10.59 11.71
N PRO A 64 -5.37 -10.14 11.59
CA PRO A 64 -4.24 -11.04 11.80
C PRO A 64 -4.16 -11.55 13.24
N LEU A 65 -4.58 -10.74 14.22
CA LEU A 65 -4.62 -11.13 15.63
C LEU A 65 -5.74 -12.14 15.89
N ILE A 66 -6.92 -11.93 15.30
CA ILE A 66 -8.06 -12.85 15.42
C ILE A 66 -7.71 -14.20 14.80
N PHE A 67 -7.18 -14.22 13.57
CA PHE A 67 -6.77 -15.46 12.91
C PHE A 67 -5.60 -16.15 13.62
N GLY A 68 -4.64 -15.38 14.13
CA GLY A 68 -3.54 -15.91 14.94
C GLY A 68 -4.02 -16.56 16.23
N PHE A 69 -4.91 -15.90 16.97
CA PHE A 69 -5.53 -16.43 18.18
C PHE A 69 -6.36 -17.68 17.90
N TRP A 70 -7.17 -17.67 16.83
CA TRP A 70 -7.96 -18.83 16.44
C TRP A 70 -7.09 -20.02 16.06
N ALA A 71 -6.03 -19.81 15.26
CA ALA A 71 -5.09 -20.87 14.90
C ALA A 71 -4.34 -21.41 16.13
N TRP A 72 -4.01 -20.55 17.10
CA TRP A 72 -3.42 -20.97 18.38
C TRP A 72 -4.41 -21.81 19.21
N TRP A 73 -5.68 -21.38 19.28
CA TRP A 73 -6.74 -22.11 19.99
C TRP A 73 -6.95 -23.51 19.41
N GLU A 74 -7.02 -23.61 18.07
CA GLU A 74 -7.16 -24.90 17.37
C GLU A 74 -6.00 -25.87 17.68
N ARG A 75 -4.79 -25.34 17.91
CA ARG A 75 -3.60 -26.13 18.27
C ARG A 75 -3.54 -26.54 19.74
N ARG A 76 -4.22 -25.83 20.65
CA ARG A 76 -4.13 -26.08 22.10
C ARG A 76 -4.92 -27.31 22.55
N ALA A 77 -5.96 -27.71 21.83
CA ALA A 77 -6.80 -28.87 22.14
C ALA A 77 -7.10 -29.71 20.88
N PRO A 78 -6.11 -30.42 20.32
CA PRO A 78 -6.30 -31.18 19.10
C PRO A 78 -7.17 -32.43 19.38
N ASN A 79 -8.44 -32.36 18.98
CA ASN A 79 -9.34 -33.53 18.94
C ASN A 79 -9.04 -34.48 17.77
N TYR A 80 -8.20 -34.04 16.83
CA TYR A 80 -7.91 -34.74 15.59
C TYR A 80 -6.44 -34.55 15.19
N ARG A 81 -5.93 -35.44 14.36
CA ARG A 81 -4.65 -35.26 13.68
C ARG A 81 -4.87 -34.86 12.23
N LEU A 82 -4.23 -33.78 11.79
CA LEU A 82 -4.25 -33.38 10.38
C LEU A 82 -3.48 -34.41 9.56
N GLY A 83 -4.19 -35.06 8.65
CA GLY A 83 -3.61 -35.95 7.65
C GLY A 83 -3.66 -35.31 6.27
N VAL A 84 -2.57 -35.44 5.51
CA VAL A 84 -2.58 -35.13 4.08
C VAL A 84 -3.09 -36.37 3.35
N THR A 85 -4.39 -36.63 3.43
CA THR A 85 -5.02 -37.75 2.70
C THR A 85 -5.55 -37.23 1.37
N LEU A 86 -4.69 -36.83 0.44
CA LEU A 86 -5.14 -36.31 -0.86
C LEU A 86 -6.06 -37.32 -1.57
N PRO A 87 -7.27 -36.93 -1.99
CA PRO A 87 -8.17 -37.81 -2.71
C PRO A 87 -7.64 -37.98 -4.14
N GLY A 88 -6.91 -39.07 -4.40
CA GLY A 88 -6.49 -39.48 -5.74
C GLY A 88 -4.98 -39.56 -5.97
N LYS A 89 -4.60 -40.19 -7.08
CA LYS A 89 -3.22 -40.55 -7.48
C LYS A 89 -2.28 -39.35 -7.72
N SER A 90 -2.76 -38.11 -7.61
CA SER A 90 -1.99 -36.90 -7.93
C SER A 90 -1.38 -36.19 -6.71
N GLY A 91 -1.45 -36.79 -5.52
CA GLY A 91 -1.06 -36.14 -4.27
C GLY A 91 0.44 -35.79 -4.14
N ALA A 92 1.32 -36.46 -4.87
CA ALA A 92 2.76 -36.19 -4.84
C ALA A 92 3.17 -34.90 -5.58
N ALA A 93 2.40 -34.48 -6.58
CA ALA A 93 2.76 -33.32 -7.41
C ALA A 93 2.50 -31.98 -6.69
N MET A 94 1.51 -31.93 -5.79
CA MET A 94 1.07 -30.67 -5.16
C MET A 94 1.92 -30.27 -3.94
N VAL A 95 2.50 -31.23 -3.22
CA VAL A 95 3.36 -30.97 -2.05
C VAL A 95 4.75 -30.46 -2.48
N GLY A 96 5.27 -30.91 -3.63
CA GLY A 96 6.52 -30.40 -4.19
C GLY A 96 6.44 -28.94 -4.64
N MET A 97 5.26 -28.48 -5.10
CA MET A 97 5.08 -27.13 -5.63
C MET A 97 4.86 -26.06 -4.53
N LEU A 98 4.43 -26.46 -3.33
CA LEU A 98 4.17 -25.56 -2.19
C LEU A 98 5.41 -25.28 -1.32
N MET A 99 6.44 -26.13 -1.39
CA MET A 99 7.71 -25.91 -0.66
C MET A 99 8.72 -25.06 -1.44
N LEU A 100 8.60 -24.98 -2.78
CA LEU A 100 9.51 -24.19 -3.64
C LEU A 100 9.11 -22.71 -3.78
N THR A 101 7.87 -22.34 -3.41
CA THR A 101 7.39 -20.94 -3.35
C THR A 101 7.55 -20.28 -1.97
N GLY A 102 8.03 -21.01 -0.95
CA GLY A 102 8.21 -20.50 0.40
C GLY A 102 9.50 -19.69 0.65
N LEU A 103 10.45 -19.67 -0.31
CA LEU A 103 11.78 -19.08 -0.08
C LEU A 103 11.99 -17.69 -0.70
N MET A 104 10.96 -17.04 -1.26
CA MET A 104 11.09 -15.67 -1.81
C MET A 104 10.37 -14.56 -1.05
N ILE A 105 9.63 -14.84 0.03
CA ILE A 105 8.84 -13.80 0.74
C ILE A 105 9.40 -13.49 2.14
N VAL A 106 10.72 -13.33 2.26
CA VAL A 106 11.35 -12.74 3.46
C VAL A 106 12.02 -11.38 3.15
N GLY A 107 12.01 -10.93 1.89
CA GLY A 107 12.73 -9.72 1.45
C GLY A 107 11.91 -8.46 1.21
N SER A 108 10.60 -8.44 1.46
CA SER A 108 9.77 -7.25 1.20
C SER A 108 8.68 -7.10 2.24
N THR A 109 9.05 -6.67 3.45
CA THR A 109 8.13 -5.91 4.29
C THR A 109 7.82 -4.60 3.56
N SER A 110 6.83 -4.64 2.66
CA SER A 110 6.18 -3.43 2.17
C SER A 110 5.63 -2.71 3.39
N GLN A 111 6.36 -1.69 3.84
CA GLN A 111 5.85 -0.75 4.80
C GLN A 111 4.62 -0.10 4.18
N ALA A 112 3.43 -0.52 4.61
CA ALA A 112 2.24 0.31 4.53
C ALA A 112 2.39 1.45 5.55
N HIS A 113 3.37 2.34 5.31
CA HIS A 113 3.23 3.70 5.76
C HIS A 113 2.05 4.26 4.97
N ALA A 114 1.04 4.77 5.68
CA ALA A 114 0.08 5.68 5.11
C ALA A 114 0.87 6.81 4.42
N ARG A 115 1.07 6.70 3.11
CA ARG A 115 1.52 7.84 2.32
C ARG A 115 0.36 8.84 2.39
N PRO A 116 0.59 10.07 2.88
CA PRO A 116 -0.37 11.14 2.66
C PRO A 116 -0.67 11.17 1.16
N GLN A 117 -1.93 11.42 0.78
CA GLN A 117 -2.36 11.44 -0.61
C GLN A 117 -1.34 12.22 -1.44
N SER A 118 -0.54 11.50 -2.21
CA SER A 118 0.40 12.12 -3.12
C SER A 118 -0.45 12.72 -4.21
N ILE A 119 -0.47 14.04 -4.30
CA ILE A 119 -0.63 14.71 -5.58
C ILE A 119 0.34 13.99 -6.52
N ILE A 120 -0.15 13.35 -7.59
CA ILE A 120 0.73 12.72 -8.58
C ILE A 120 1.50 13.84 -9.27
N ILE A 121 2.68 14.14 -8.74
CA ILE A 121 3.66 14.96 -9.42
C ILE A 121 4.59 13.97 -10.10
N ASN A 122 4.60 13.98 -11.43
CA ASN A 122 5.54 13.18 -12.21
C ASN A 122 6.94 13.42 -11.64
N THR A 123 7.59 12.34 -11.20
CA THR A 123 8.94 12.41 -10.60
C THR A 123 10.02 12.62 -11.67
N ASP A 124 9.62 12.70 -12.93
CA ASP A 124 10.50 13.08 -14.02
C ASP A 124 10.92 14.54 -13.88
N CYS A 125 12.22 14.78 -14.00
CA CYS A 125 12.74 16.14 -14.09
C CYS A 125 12.40 16.70 -15.48
N LEU A 126 12.03 17.96 -15.55
CA LEU A 126 11.74 18.65 -16.81
C LEU A 126 12.28 20.07 -16.78
N ALA A 127 12.29 20.75 -17.93
CA ALA A 127 12.73 22.15 -18.00
C ALA A 127 11.94 22.99 -16.99
N ARG A 128 12.62 23.87 -16.25
CA ARG A 128 12.03 24.66 -15.16
C ARG A 128 10.72 25.35 -15.58
N ASP A 129 10.68 25.97 -16.75
CA ASP A 129 9.51 26.72 -17.20
C ASP A 129 8.31 25.83 -17.50
N LEU A 130 8.54 24.59 -17.96
CA LEU A 130 7.49 23.61 -18.13
C LEU A 130 6.96 23.13 -16.78
N MET A 131 7.84 22.99 -15.78
CA MET A 131 7.46 22.57 -14.42
C MET A 131 6.60 23.65 -13.75
N LEU A 132 7.01 24.91 -13.86
CA LEU A 132 6.23 26.03 -13.33
C LEU A 132 4.85 26.13 -14.00
N ARG A 133 4.77 25.91 -15.32
CA ARG A 133 3.49 25.91 -16.05
C ARG A 133 2.60 24.77 -15.60
N ASP A 134 3.13 23.54 -15.48
CA ASP A 134 2.35 22.38 -15.06
C ASP A 134 1.82 22.54 -13.63
N LEU A 135 2.66 22.98 -12.70
CA LEU A 135 2.26 23.24 -11.31
C LEU A 135 1.27 24.40 -11.18
N ALA A 136 1.43 25.47 -11.96
CA ALA A 136 0.47 26.58 -11.99
C ALA A 136 -0.89 26.15 -12.57
N GLN A 137 -0.88 25.35 -13.64
CA GLN A 137 -2.13 24.90 -14.29
C GLN A 137 -2.89 23.86 -13.46
N ARG A 138 -2.18 22.90 -12.85
CA ARG A 138 -2.81 21.80 -12.11
C ARG A 138 -3.16 22.15 -10.68
N LEU A 139 -2.31 22.94 -10.02
CA LEU A 139 -2.36 23.16 -8.57
C LEU A 139 -2.49 24.63 -8.20
N GLY A 140 -2.51 25.55 -9.17
CA GLY A 140 -2.51 26.99 -8.91
C GLY A 140 -1.24 27.48 -8.21
N GLN A 141 -0.19 26.67 -8.13
CA GLN A 141 1.00 27.00 -7.36
C GLN A 141 1.90 27.98 -8.11
N THR A 142 2.39 28.99 -7.40
CA THR A 142 3.37 29.95 -7.92
C THR A 142 4.60 29.99 -7.02
N PRO A 143 5.79 30.34 -7.56
CA PRO A 143 6.98 30.50 -6.74
C PRO A 143 6.78 31.58 -5.66
N ILE A 144 6.96 31.21 -4.40
CA ILE A 144 6.85 32.09 -3.23
C ILE A 144 8.21 32.41 -2.60
N GLY A 145 9.26 31.70 -2.99
CA GLY A 145 10.60 31.92 -2.47
C GLY A 145 11.64 31.05 -3.17
N SER A 146 12.91 31.43 -3.08
CA SER A 146 14.00 30.61 -3.59
C SER A 146 15.29 30.84 -2.82
N GLY A 147 16.15 29.83 -2.82
CA GLY A 147 17.51 29.91 -2.29
C GLY A 147 18.48 29.22 -3.24
N THR A 148 19.77 29.52 -3.10
CA THR A 148 20.83 28.84 -3.85
C THR A 148 21.63 27.96 -2.90
N THR A 149 21.93 26.74 -3.30
CA THR A 149 22.79 25.80 -2.57
C THR A 149 23.81 25.21 -3.54
N PHE A 150 25.10 25.36 -3.22
CA PHE A 150 26.19 24.99 -4.13
C PHE A 150 25.97 25.55 -5.55
N ASP A 151 25.82 24.68 -6.55
CA ASP A 151 25.56 25.00 -7.95
C ASP A 151 24.07 24.90 -8.35
N ARG A 152 23.17 24.73 -7.39
CA ARG A 152 21.73 24.50 -7.64
C ARG A 152 20.86 25.56 -7.00
N LYS A 153 19.67 25.74 -7.54
CA LYS A 153 18.65 26.63 -6.97
C LYS A 153 17.49 25.80 -6.42
N ILE A 154 17.09 26.06 -5.18
CA ILE A 154 15.88 25.50 -4.58
C ILE A 154 14.79 26.55 -4.72
N GLU A 155 13.62 26.17 -5.25
CA GLU A 155 12.44 27.04 -5.31
C GLU A 155 11.29 26.42 -4.53
N PHE A 156 10.59 27.25 -3.78
CA PHE A 156 9.39 26.90 -3.02
C PHE A 156 8.19 27.49 -3.76
N LEU A 157 7.19 26.66 -4.00
CA LEU A 157 5.93 27.04 -4.62
C LEU A 157 4.78 26.74 -3.66
N ALA A 158 3.77 27.60 -3.66
CA ALA A 158 2.55 27.38 -2.89
C ALA A 158 1.33 27.92 -3.65
N SER A 159 0.16 27.34 -3.38
CA SER A 159 -1.10 27.87 -3.87
C SER A 159 -1.50 29.15 -3.11
N PRO A 160 -2.25 30.08 -3.73
CA PRO A 160 -2.71 31.31 -3.09
C PRO A 160 -3.47 31.06 -1.79
N ASP A 161 -4.24 29.98 -1.74
CA ASP A 161 -5.16 29.64 -0.64
C ASP A 161 -4.53 28.71 0.43
N ASP A 162 -3.20 28.50 0.41
CA ASP A 162 -2.44 27.65 1.35
C ASP A 162 -2.75 26.13 1.27
N ASP A 163 -3.58 25.73 0.33
CA ASP A 163 -3.99 24.33 0.14
C ASP A 163 -2.85 23.36 -0.21
N SER A 164 -1.82 23.82 -0.95
CA SER A 164 -0.75 22.95 -1.42
C SER A 164 0.57 23.66 -1.64
N TRP A 165 1.66 22.90 -1.54
CA TRP A 165 3.02 23.36 -1.75
C TRP A 165 3.87 22.34 -2.51
N THR A 166 4.91 22.83 -3.19
CA THR A 166 5.91 22.03 -3.88
C THR A 166 7.28 22.66 -3.71
N ILE A 167 8.31 21.83 -3.52
CA ILE A 167 9.71 22.23 -3.54
C ILE A 167 10.36 21.60 -4.77
N ILE A 168 10.97 22.45 -5.59
CA ILE A 168 11.75 22.00 -6.75
C ILE A 168 13.23 22.33 -6.56
N LEU A 169 14.08 21.47 -7.11
CA LEU A 169 15.52 21.69 -7.23
C LEU A 169 15.85 21.90 -8.70
N VAL A 170 16.42 23.06 -9.03
CA VAL A 170 16.83 23.45 -10.37
C VAL A 170 18.35 23.24 -10.50
N ALA A 171 18.73 22.45 -11.50
CA ALA A 171 20.12 22.18 -11.85
C ALA A 171 20.70 23.28 -12.78
N PRO A 172 22.04 23.39 -12.90
CA PRO A 172 22.69 24.38 -13.77
C PRO A 172 22.27 24.30 -15.25
N ASP A 173 21.84 23.12 -15.70
CA ASP A 173 21.37 22.86 -17.07
C ASP A 173 19.95 23.39 -17.33
N GLY A 174 19.28 23.95 -16.32
CA GLY A 174 17.92 24.50 -16.40
C GLY A 174 16.81 23.48 -16.16
N ASN A 175 17.14 22.20 -15.93
CA ASN A 175 16.16 21.20 -15.53
C ASN A 175 15.78 21.36 -14.05
N SER A 176 14.52 21.10 -13.73
CA SER A 176 14.02 21.08 -12.36
C SER A 176 13.37 19.74 -12.02
N CYS A 177 13.61 19.29 -10.80
CA CYS A 177 13.04 18.06 -10.24
C CYS A 177 12.24 18.40 -8.99
N VAL A 178 11.10 17.74 -8.79
CA VAL A 178 10.33 17.86 -7.55
C VAL A 178 11.02 17.04 -6.46
N ILE A 179 11.37 17.69 -5.35
CA ILE A 179 12.05 17.05 -4.21
C ILE A 179 11.16 16.95 -2.96
N GLY A 180 10.00 17.60 -2.98
CA GLY A 180 8.97 17.47 -1.95
C GLY A 180 7.69 18.18 -2.37
N ALA A 181 6.55 17.67 -1.92
CA ALA A 181 5.26 18.31 -2.13
C ALA A 181 4.27 17.83 -1.06
N GLY A 182 3.24 18.62 -0.82
CA GLY A 182 2.20 18.24 0.12
C GLY A 182 1.07 19.25 0.20
N PRO A 183 0.00 18.89 0.93
CA PRO A 183 -1.05 19.82 1.28
C PRO A 183 -0.64 20.72 2.45
N ASN A 184 -1.48 21.72 2.74
CA ASN A 184 -1.46 22.55 3.96
C ASN A 184 -0.12 23.24 4.22
N TRP A 185 0.14 24.33 3.50
CA TRP A 185 1.29 25.18 3.81
C TRP A 185 1.13 25.82 5.18
N LEU A 186 2.13 25.63 6.06
CA LEU A 186 2.13 26.18 7.42
C LEU A 186 3.17 27.30 7.53
N GLY A 187 2.70 28.54 7.58
CA GLY A 187 3.53 29.71 7.85
C GLY A 187 3.28 30.86 6.88
N PRO A 188 3.77 32.07 7.20
CA PRO A 188 3.63 33.21 6.32
C PRO A 188 4.35 32.94 4.99
N LYS A 189 3.66 33.18 3.88
CA LYS A 189 4.33 33.27 2.58
C LYS A 189 5.25 34.49 2.58
N PRO A 190 6.48 34.40 2.05
CA PRO A 190 7.33 35.56 1.89
C PRO A 190 6.62 36.62 1.05
N THR A 191 6.26 37.75 1.65
CA THR A 191 5.75 38.93 0.96
C THR A 191 6.96 39.64 0.36
N GLY A 192 7.31 39.29 -0.86
CA GLY A 192 8.52 39.77 -1.51
C GLY A 192 8.55 41.30 -1.60
N GLU A 193 9.34 41.93 -0.74
CA GLU A 193 10.06 43.14 -1.09
C GLU A 193 11.52 42.73 -1.23
N PRO A 194 12.12 42.82 -2.43
CA PRO A 194 13.53 42.51 -2.61
C PRO A 194 14.36 43.52 -1.81
N LEU A 195 15.22 43.04 -0.90
CA LEU A 195 16.30 43.84 -0.31
C LEU A 195 17.40 44.11 -1.33
#